data_AF-A0A2N9X6U2-F1
#
_entry.id   AF-A0A2N9X6U2-F1
#
_cell.length_a   1.000
_cell.length_b   1.000
_cell.length_c   1.000
_cell.angle_alpha   90.00
_cell.angle_beta   90.00
_cell.angle_gamma   90.00
#
_symmetry.space_group_name_H-M   'P 1'
#
loop_
_entity.id
_entity.type
_entity.pdbx_description
1 polymer ?
#
loop_
_entity_poly.entity_id
_entity_poly.type
_entity_poly.pdbx_seq_one_letter_code
_entity_poly.pdbx_strand_id
1 'polypeptide(L)'
;MVYSLYDYFGFAFESQASIGKKSFSKLGLGKVVDSIIPNTDAFSKLRIQTIVGSMKTTLRERWQEVVEEIQRSSLPNIYLLTVDNDISDKKIAQMREHNIVLVVLDSVKRSKKLSTCHNVIDFEYYFSNSIPDVLNYWEQHI
;
A
#
# COMPACT_ATOMS: atom_id res chain seq x y z
N MET A 1 7.15 8.20 -9.98
CA MET A 1 8.33 7.69 -9.25
C MET A 1 8.14 6.24 -8.82
N VAL A 2 7.17 5.92 -7.95
CA VAL A 2 6.96 4.52 -7.51
C VAL A 2 6.56 3.58 -8.67
N TYR A 3 5.67 3.99 -9.56
CA TYR A 3 5.33 3.16 -10.73
C TYR A 3 6.54 2.84 -11.61
N SER A 4 7.45 3.81 -11.81
CA SER A 4 8.70 3.59 -12.54
C SER A 4 9.62 2.57 -11.85
N LEU A 5 9.53 2.44 -10.52
CA LEU A 5 10.22 1.37 -9.79
C LEU A 5 9.53 0.03 -10.00
N TYR A 6 8.19 -0.03 -9.97
CA TYR A 6 7.46 -1.26 -10.32
C TYR A 6 7.82 -1.74 -11.72
N ASP A 7 7.85 -0.83 -12.70
CA ASP A 7 8.26 -1.10 -14.08
C ASP A 7 9.72 -1.60 -14.13
N TYR A 8 10.63 -0.92 -13.43
CA TYR A 8 12.06 -1.28 -13.38
C TYR A 8 12.30 -2.69 -12.81
N PHE A 9 11.57 -3.05 -11.76
CA PHE A 9 11.64 -4.39 -11.16
C PHE A 9 10.80 -5.43 -11.90
N GLY A 10 10.06 -5.04 -12.95
CA GLY A 10 9.21 -5.95 -13.73
C GLY A 10 8.00 -6.48 -12.94
N PHE A 11 7.55 -5.75 -11.92
CA PHE A 11 6.41 -6.17 -11.11
C PHE A 11 5.10 -6.00 -11.88
N ALA A 12 4.24 -7.02 -11.83
CA ALA A 12 2.88 -6.90 -12.31
C ALA A 12 2.11 -5.93 -11.39
N PHE A 13 1.55 -4.87 -11.95
CA PHE A 13 0.68 -3.96 -11.23
C PHE A 13 -0.34 -3.32 -12.16
N GLU A 14 -1.43 -2.86 -11.57
CA GLU A 14 -2.40 -2.02 -12.22
C GLU A 14 -2.53 -0.71 -11.45
N SER A 15 -2.42 0.41 -12.17
CA SER A 15 -2.60 1.74 -11.57
C SER A 15 -3.96 2.31 -11.95
N GLN A 16 -4.54 3.13 -11.06
CA GLN A 16 -5.77 3.83 -11.38
C GLN A 16 -5.57 4.81 -12.57
N ALA A 17 -4.34 5.29 -12.77
CA ALA A 17 -3.95 6.14 -13.89
C ALA A 17 -3.96 5.40 -15.24
N SER A 18 -3.53 4.13 -15.28
CA SER A 18 -3.39 3.35 -16.51
C SER A 18 -4.70 2.69 -16.96
N ILE A 19 -5.48 2.13 -16.04
CA ILE A 19 -6.70 1.36 -16.37
C ILE A 19 -7.97 2.23 -16.31
N GLY A 20 -7.82 3.44 -15.78
CA GLY A 20 -8.89 4.40 -15.62
C GLY A 20 -9.81 4.08 -14.44
N LYS A 21 -10.48 5.13 -13.94
CA LYS A 21 -11.32 5.07 -12.73
C LYS A 21 -12.42 4.01 -12.78
N LYS A 22 -12.91 3.66 -13.98
CA LYS A 22 -14.06 2.76 -14.16
C LYS A 22 -13.82 1.35 -13.61
N SER A 23 -12.64 0.77 -13.81
CA SER A 23 -12.34 -0.60 -13.33
C SER A 23 -12.21 -0.63 -11.80
N PHE A 24 -11.54 0.37 -11.22
CA PHE A 24 -11.41 0.50 -9.77
C PHE A 24 -12.78 0.75 -9.10
N SER A 25 -13.61 1.63 -9.65
CA SER A 25 -14.95 1.90 -9.12
C SER A 25 -15.87 0.67 -9.16
N LYS A 26 -15.73 -0.22 -10.16
CA LYS A 26 -16.47 -1.49 -10.20
C LYS A 26 -16.10 -2.43 -9.04
N LEU A 27 -14.85 -2.38 -8.59
CA LEU A 27 -14.37 -3.12 -7.42
C LEU A 27 -14.67 -2.40 -6.09
N GLY A 28 -15.38 -1.28 -6.14
CA GLY A 28 -15.65 -0.43 -4.99
C GLY A 28 -14.49 0.49 -4.60
N LEU A 29 -13.35 0.43 -5.28
CA LEU A 29 -12.15 1.20 -4.92
C LEU A 29 -12.27 2.67 -5.34
N GLY A 30 -11.90 3.54 -4.42
CA GLY A 30 -11.99 4.99 -4.57
C GLY A 30 -10.72 5.61 -5.14
N LYS A 31 -10.68 6.94 -5.14
CA LYS A 31 -9.55 7.73 -5.69
C LYS A 31 -8.30 7.70 -4.80
N VAL A 32 -8.43 7.23 -3.57
CA VAL A 32 -7.32 7.14 -2.61
C VAL A 32 -6.39 5.97 -2.95
N VAL A 33 -6.89 4.98 -3.69
CA VAL A 33 -6.10 3.83 -4.15
C VAL A 33 -5.39 4.19 -5.45
N ASP A 34 -4.07 4.15 -5.41
CA ASP A 34 -3.19 4.50 -6.53
C ASP A 34 -2.82 3.27 -7.36
N SER A 35 -2.63 2.10 -6.72
CA SER A 35 -2.23 0.85 -7.39
C SER A 35 -2.76 -0.40 -6.73
N ILE A 36 -2.85 -1.47 -7.51
CA ILE A 36 -3.11 -2.84 -7.06
C ILE A 36 -2.05 -3.76 -7.65
N ILE A 37 -1.52 -4.65 -6.82
CA ILE A 37 -0.54 -5.68 -7.21
C ILE A 37 -1.14 -7.06 -6.86
N PRO A 38 -1.13 -8.04 -7.79
CA PRO A 38 -0.64 -7.92 -9.16
C PRO A 38 -1.60 -7.18 -10.10
N ASN A 39 -2.92 -7.31 -9.90
CA ASN A 39 -3.94 -6.69 -10.75
C ASN A 39 -5.34 -6.73 -10.10
N THR A 40 -6.30 -6.08 -10.73
CA THR A 40 -7.71 -6.01 -10.32
C THR A 40 -8.43 -7.37 -10.37
N ASP A 41 -8.03 -8.28 -11.27
CA ASP A 41 -8.59 -9.64 -11.35
C ASP A 41 -8.20 -10.48 -10.13
N ALA A 42 -6.92 -10.50 -9.77
CA ALA A 42 -6.41 -11.11 -8.55
C ALA A 42 -7.10 -10.54 -7.29
N PHE A 43 -7.31 -9.21 -7.25
CA PHE A 43 -8.04 -8.56 -6.17
C PHE A 43 -9.49 -9.06 -6.07
N SER A 44 -10.16 -9.28 -7.20
CA SER A 44 -11.53 -9.82 -7.23
C SER A 44 -11.61 -11.27 -6.73
N LYS A 45 -10.57 -12.06 -6.95
CA LYS A 45 -10.46 -13.47 -6.53
C LYS A 45 -10.09 -13.62 -5.05
N LEU A 46 -9.02 -12.94 -4.60
CA LEU A 46 -8.54 -13.05 -3.23
C LEU A 46 -7.85 -11.76 -2.76
N ARG A 47 -8.63 -10.86 -2.16
CA ARG A 47 -8.17 -9.53 -1.69
C ARG A 47 -6.99 -9.58 -0.72
N ILE A 48 -6.93 -10.58 0.16
CA ILE A 48 -5.86 -10.70 1.16
C ILE A 48 -4.50 -11.04 0.56
N GLN A 49 -4.48 -11.63 -0.65
CA GLN A 49 -3.27 -11.92 -1.40
C GLN A 49 -3.04 -10.87 -2.47
N THR A 50 -3.34 -9.60 -2.17
CA THR A 50 -3.03 -8.48 -3.07
C THR A 50 -2.51 -7.32 -2.25
N ILE A 51 -1.70 -6.47 -2.88
CA ILE A 51 -1.28 -5.21 -2.28
C ILE A 51 -2.10 -4.09 -2.88
N VAL A 52 -2.88 -3.43 -2.03
CA VAL A 52 -3.56 -2.18 -2.35
C VAL A 52 -2.67 -1.03 -1.88
N GLY A 53 -2.13 -0.27 -2.83
CA GLY A 53 -1.18 0.82 -2.57
C GLY A 53 -1.84 2.20 -2.65
N SER A 54 -1.53 3.05 -1.68
CA SER A 54 -1.82 4.49 -1.68
C SER A 54 -0.52 5.26 -1.43
N MET A 55 -0.31 6.39 -2.11
CA MET A 55 0.95 7.12 -2.11
C MET A 55 0.70 8.57 -1.70
N LYS A 56 1.32 9.01 -0.61
CA LYS A 56 1.25 10.40 -0.15
C LYS A 56 2.63 10.91 0.22
N THR A 57 3.08 12.00 -0.41
CA THR A 57 4.38 12.63 -0.08
C THR A 57 4.45 13.10 1.36
N THR A 58 3.34 13.63 1.88
CA THR A 58 3.15 14.02 3.28
C THR A 58 1.83 13.46 3.81
N LEU A 59 1.77 13.08 5.08
CA LEU A 59 0.59 12.42 5.66
C LEU A 59 -0.40 13.40 6.28
N ARG A 60 0.09 14.46 6.94
CA ARG A 60 -0.70 15.49 7.68
C ARG A 60 -1.99 14.91 8.29
N GLU A 61 -3.15 15.49 8.02
CA GLU A 61 -4.49 14.94 8.28
C GLU A 61 -5.04 14.06 7.13
N ARG A 62 -4.49 14.22 5.92
CA ARG A 62 -4.97 13.56 4.68
C ARG A 62 -4.85 12.03 4.68
N TRP A 63 -4.08 11.43 5.58
CA TRP A 63 -4.05 9.96 5.73
C TRP A 63 -5.40 9.40 6.21
N GLN A 64 -6.27 10.21 6.83
CA GLN A 64 -7.60 9.77 7.26
C GLN A 64 -8.49 9.36 6.09
N GLU A 65 -8.30 9.94 4.90
CA GLU A 65 -8.96 9.52 3.66
C GLU A 65 -8.71 8.01 3.35
N VAL A 66 -7.55 7.48 3.76
CA VAL A 66 -7.20 6.06 3.59
C VAL A 66 -8.03 5.19 4.54
N VAL A 67 -8.28 5.67 5.76
CA VAL A 67 -9.13 4.96 6.74
C VAL A 67 -10.55 4.86 6.22
N GLU A 68 -11.10 5.97 5.71
CA GLU A 68 -12.43 5.99 5.09
C GLU A 68 -12.52 5.02 3.92
N GLU A 69 -11.48 4.93 3.09
CA GLU A 69 -11.42 4.01 1.96
C GLU A 69 -11.40 2.54 2.40
N ILE A 70 -10.64 2.18 3.44
CA ILE A 70 -10.60 0.83 4.01
C ILE A 70 -11.99 0.42 4.50
N GLN A 71 -12.67 1.30 5.23
CA GLN A 71 -14.00 1.04 5.75
C GLN A 71 -15.04 0.90 4.63
N ARG A 72 -15.04 1.86 3.70
CA ARG A 72 -16.00 1.93 2.60
C ARG A 72 -15.89 0.74 1.64
N SER A 73 -14.68 0.28 1.37
CA SER A 73 -14.39 -0.80 0.41
C SER A 73 -14.16 -2.17 1.08
N SER A 74 -14.27 -2.22 2.42
CA SER A 74 -13.98 -3.40 3.25
C SER A 74 -12.64 -4.04 2.89
N LEU A 75 -11.59 -3.21 2.85
CA LEU A 75 -10.24 -3.67 2.52
C LEU A 75 -9.61 -4.36 3.73
N PRO A 76 -8.88 -5.47 3.53
CA PRO A 76 -8.18 -6.13 4.62
C PRO A 76 -7.05 -5.26 5.17
N ASN A 77 -6.30 -4.60 4.28
CA ASN A 77 -5.26 -3.62 4.61
C ASN A 77 -5.03 -2.68 3.42
N ILE A 78 -4.29 -1.59 3.66
CA ILE A 78 -3.68 -0.75 2.62
C ILE A 78 -2.20 -0.53 2.96
N TYR A 79 -1.36 -0.58 1.94
CA TYR A 79 0.02 -0.10 2.00
C TYR A 79 0.04 1.40 1.68
N LEU A 80 0.37 2.21 2.68
CA LEU A 80 0.48 3.66 2.55
C LEU A 80 1.95 4.05 2.43
N LEU A 81 2.37 4.39 1.21
CA LEU A 81 3.73 4.77 0.88
C LEU A 81 3.93 6.27 1.11
N THR A 82 4.99 6.64 1.81
CA THR A 82 5.30 8.04 2.08
C THR A 82 6.80 8.31 2.18
N VAL A 83 7.17 9.56 1.90
CA VAL A 83 8.50 10.12 2.17
C VAL A 83 8.47 11.13 3.32
N ASP A 84 7.35 11.20 4.04
CA ASP A 84 7.21 12.03 5.24
C ASP A 84 8.16 11.52 6.34
N ASN A 85 8.90 12.45 6.96
CA ASN A 85 9.86 12.15 8.01
C ASN A 85 9.36 12.56 9.40
N ASP A 86 8.22 13.25 9.50
CA ASP A 86 7.64 13.70 10.76
C ASP A 86 6.32 12.96 11.04
N ILE A 87 6.47 11.75 11.58
CA ILE A 87 5.35 10.85 11.88
C ILE A 87 5.38 10.55 13.37
N SER A 88 4.33 10.95 14.08
CA SER A 88 4.20 10.72 15.52
C SER A 88 3.73 9.31 15.84
N ASP A 89 4.19 8.76 16.97
CA ASP A 89 3.83 7.41 17.44
C ASP A 89 2.31 7.22 17.55
N LYS A 90 1.59 8.27 17.98
CA LYS A 90 0.13 8.28 18.02
C LYS A 90 -0.48 8.04 16.64
N LYS A 91 0.05 8.68 15.59
CA LYS A 91 -0.44 8.52 14.22
C LYS A 91 -0.22 7.09 13.72
N ILE A 92 0.92 6.50 14.03
CA ILE A 92 1.24 5.12 13.66
C ILE A 92 0.38 4.10 14.39
N ALA A 93 0.11 4.33 15.68
CA ALA A 93 -0.82 3.51 16.46
C ALA A 93 -2.23 3.54 15.83
N GLN A 94 -2.72 4.72 15.45
CA GLN A 94 -4.01 4.85 14.75
C GLN A 94 -4.00 4.15 13.38
N MET A 95 -2.91 4.29 12.60
CA MET A 95 -2.76 3.56 11.34
C MET A 95 -2.80 2.04 11.56
N ARG A 96 -2.19 1.53 12.63
CA ARG A 96 -2.25 0.11 12.98
C ARG A 96 -3.67 -0.36 13.27
N GLU A 97 -4.43 0.43 14.03
CA GLU A 97 -5.84 0.13 14.36
C GLU A 97 -6.74 0.05 13.12
N HIS A 98 -6.35 0.73 12.04
CA HIS A 98 -7.07 0.74 10.77
C HIS A 98 -6.45 -0.16 9.69
N ASN A 99 -5.58 -1.12 10.07
CA ASN A 99 -4.90 -2.03 9.14
C ASN A 99 -4.11 -1.32 8.02
N ILE A 100 -3.52 -0.18 8.33
CA ILE A 100 -2.61 0.51 7.42
C ILE A 100 -1.18 0.03 7.69
N VAL A 101 -0.55 -0.52 6.66
CA VAL A 101 0.88 -0.80 6.63
C VAL A 101 1.58 0.41 6.04
N LEU A 102 2.34 1.12 6.86
CA LEU A 102 3.05 2.33 6.45
C LEU A 102 4.41 1.96 5.85
N VAL A 103 4.68 2.41 4.63
CA VAL A 103 5.97 2.23 3.95
C VAL A 103 6.71 3.57 3.95
N VAL A 104 7.88 3.61 4.59
CA VAL A 104 8.68 4.84 4.77
C VAL A 104 10.09 4.67 4.23
N LEU A 105 10.85 5.77 4.18
CA LEU A 105 12.29 5.69 4.01
C LEU A 105 12.94 4.94 5.17
N ASP A 106 13.93 4.13 4.88
CA ASP A 106 14.69 3.36 5.87
C ASP A 106 15.32 4.24 6.98
N SER A 107 15.76 5.46 6.65
CA SER A 107 16.20 6.46 7.65
C SER A 107 15.10 6.82 8.67
N VAL A 108 13.85 6.84 8.24
CA VAL A 108 12.68 7.11 9.09
C VAL A 108 12.36 5.86 9.92
N LYS A 109 12.34 4.67 9.30
CA LYS A 109 12.08 3.39 9.98
C LYS A 109 13.09 3.11 11.10
N ARG A 110 14.37 3.42 10.89
CA ARG A 110 15.45 3.24 11.88
C ARG A 110 15.42 4.22 13.04
N SER A 111 14.57 5.24 13.02
CA SER A 111 14.39 6.08 14.19
C SER A 111 13.90 5.23 15.37
N LYS A 112 14.43 5.48 16.58
CA LYS A 112 14.08 4.72 17.81
C LYS A 112 12.57 4.59 18.03
N LYS A 113 11.80 5.55 17.53
CA LYS A 113 10.34 5.61 17.62
C LYS A 113 9.64 4.53 16.80
N LEU A 114 10.16 4.22 15.61
CA LEU A 114 9.47 3.41 14.59
C LEU A 114 10.01 2.00 14.44
N SER A 115 11.21 1.74 14.98
CA SER A 115 11.87 0.44 14.85
C SER A 115 11.06 -0.70 15.47
N THR A 116 10.26 -0.42 16.50
CA THR A 116 9.41 -1.42 17.20
C THR A 116 8.01 -1.57 16.61
N CYS A 117 7.60 -0.69 15.68
CA CYS A 117 6.27 -0.73 15.08
C CYS A 117 6.21 -1.74 13.92
N HIS A 118 5.49 -2.85 14.10
CA HIS A 118 5.37 -3.91 13.09
C HIS A 118 4.54 -3.50 11.85
N ASN A 119 3.66 -2.50 11.97
CA ASN A 119 2.89 -1.98 10.83
C ASN A 119 3.66 -0.91 10.04
N VAL A 120 4.94 -0.71 10.32
CA VAL A 120 5.81 0.21 9.57
C VAL A 120 6.93 -0.61 8.96
N ILE A 121 7.08 -0.54 7.64
CA ILE A 121 8.16 -1.17 6.89
C ILE A 121 8.92 -0.11 6.09
N ASP A 122 10.13 -0.41 5.66
CA ASP A 122 10.86 0.43 4.73
C ASP A 122 10.57 0.05 3.27
N PHE A 123 10.96 0.92 2.35
CA PHE A 123 10.81 0.67 0.92
C PHE A 123 11.60 -0.56 0.48
N GLU A 124 12.79 -0.77 1.01
CA GLU A 124 13.65 -1.91 0.70
C GLU A 124 12.92 -3.24 0.96
N TYR A 125 12.30 -3.41 2.13
CA TYR A 125 11.48 -4.59 2.46
C TYR A 125 10.21 -4.66 1.61
N TYR A 126 9.58 -3.53 1.35
CA TYR A 126 8.38 -3.48 0.50
C TYR A 126 8.65 -4.02 -0.92
N PHE A 127 9.71 -3.54 -1.57
CA PHE A 127 10.09 -3.96 -2.92
C PHE A 127 10.76 -5.34 -2.95
N SER A 128 11.57 -5.70 -1.95
CA SER A 128 12.36 -6.95 -1.98
C SER A 128 11.64 -8.16 -1.40
N ASN A 129 10.60 -7.95 -0.59
CA ASN A 129 9.88 -9.02 0.11
C ASN A 129 8.37 -8.91 -0.11
N SER A 130 7.75 -7.80 0.32
CA SER A 130 6.28 -7.73 0.37
C SER A 130 5.64 -7.91 -1.01
N ILE A 131 6.14 -7.22 -2.03
CA ILE A 131 5.66 -7.39 -3.41
C ILE A 131 5.99 -8.78 -3.96
N PRO A 132 7.25 -9.25 -3.95
CA PRO A 132 7.59 -10.59 -4.42
C PRO A 132 6.79 -11.71 -3.76
N ASP A 133 6.54 -11.66 -2.45
CA ASP A 133 5.76 -12.68 -1.74
C ASP A 133 4.34 -12.82 -2.32
N VAL A 134 3.70 -11.69 -2.61
CA VAL A 134 2.37 -11.65 -3.22
C VAL A 134 2.42 -12.11 -4.67
N LEU A 135 3.41 -11.69 -5.45
CA LEU A 135 3.55 -12.11 -6.85
C LEU A 135 3.80 -13.63 -6.96
N ASN A 136 4.72 -14.16 -6.14
CA ASN A 136 5.05 -15.58 -6.07
C ASN A 136 3.83 -16.42 -5.70
N TYR A 137 2.97 -15.94 -4.80
CA TYR A 137 1.72 -16.61 -4.48
C TYR A 137 0.88 -16.82 -5.74
N TRP A 138 0.68 -15.78 -6.55
CA TRP A 138 -0.10 -15.90 -7.78
C TRP A 138 0.61 -16.74 -8.83
N GLU A 139 1.92 -16.61 -9.01
CA GLU A 139 2.67 -17.44 -9.96
C GLU A 139 2.52 -18.95 -9.70
N GLN A 140 2.39 -19.36 -8.43
CA GLN A 140 2.19 -20.75 -8.04
C GLN A 140 0.74 -21.22 -8.14
N HIS A 141 -0.21 -20.32 -8.38
CA HIS A 141 -1.66 -20.58 -8.39
C HIS A 141 -2.35 -20.11 -9.68
N ILE A 142 -1.57 -19.90 -10.75
CA ILE A 142 -2.07 -19.68 -12.13
C ILE A 142 -2.32 -21.02 -12.82
#